data_AF-A0A544XFM8-F1
#
_entry.id   AF-A0A544XFM8-F1
#
_cell.length_a   1.000
_cell.length_b   1.000
_cell.length_c   1.000
_cell.angle_alpha   90.00
_cell.angle_beta   90.00
_cell.angle_gamma   90.00
#
_symmetry.space_group_name_H-M   'P 1'
#
loop_
_entity.id
_entity.type
_entity.pdbx_description
1 polymer ?
#
loop_
_entity_poly.entity_id
_entity_poly.type
_entity_poly.pdbx_seq_one_letter_code
_entity_poly.pdbx_strand_id
1 'polypeptide(L)' 'MMNQLVLSVPAISCGHCVKAIAESVGEVPGVGSVAVDFTAKTVLVTGTADPAAVRTAIAEAGYEVAG' A
#
# COMPACT_ATOMS: atom_id res chain seq x y z
N MET A 1 15.60 12.13 -5.14
CA MET A 1 15.30 10.94 -5.97
C MET A 1 14.04 10.33 -5.38
N MET A 2 12.95 10.20 -6.14
CA MET A 2 11.76 9.48 -5.68
C MET A 2 11.93 7.99 -6.01
N ASN A 3 11.73 7.11 -5.03
CA ASN A 3 11.71 5.67 -5.23
C ASN A 3 10.26 5.20 -5.40
N GLN A 4 10.08 4.09 -6.13
CA GLN A 4 8.80 3.39 -6.20
C GLN A 4 8.95 2.03 -5.52
N LEU A 5 7.97 1.70 -4.69
CA LEU A 5 7.85 0.45 -3.99
C LEU A 5 6.58 -0.25 -4.49
N VAL A 6 6.71 -1.51 -4.91
CA VAL A 6 5.58 -2.35 -5.29
C VAL A 6 5.42 -3.45 -4.25
N LEU A 7 4.23 -3.55 -3.67
CA LEU A 7 3.85 -4.57 -2.69
C LEU A 7 2.68 -5.39 -3.23
N SER A 8 2.71 -6.71 -3.07
CA SER A 8 1.55 -7.54 -3.44
C SER A 8 0.60 -7.68 -2.25
N VAL A 9 -0.69 -7.50 -2.49
CA VAL A 9 -1.73 -7.59 -1.45
C VAL A 9 -2.80 -8.56 -1.94
N PRO A 10 -2.60 -9.88 -1.75
CA PRO A 10 -3.55 -10.90 -2.20
C PRO A 10 -4.88 -10.83 -1.44
N ALA A 11 -4.89 -10.18 -0.26
CA ALA A 11 -6.08 -9.90 0.53
C ALA A 11 -7.03 -8.88 -0.11
N ILE A 12 -6.65 -8.20 -1.20
CA ILE A 12 -7.58 -7.36 -1.98
C ILE A 12 -8.62 -8.27 -2.63
N SER A 13 -9.76 -8.44 -1.96
CA SER A 13 -10.94 -9.17 -2.46
C SER A 13 -12.16 -8.29 -2.69
N CYS A 14 -12.11 -6.99 -2.34
CA CYS A 14 -13.24 -6.08 -2.54
C CYS A 14 -12.76 -4.63 -2.74
N GLY A 15 -13.38 -3.89 -3.65
CA GLY A 15 -12.97 -2.52 -4.01
C GLY A 15 -13.01 -1.52 -2.84
N HIS A 16 -13.79 -1.80 -1.79
CA HIS A 16 -13.82 -0.98 -0.56
C HIS A 16 -12.53 -1.11 0.27
N CYS A 17 -11.85 -2.25 0.20
CA CYS A 17 -10.62 -2.52 0.94
C CYS A 17 -9.45 -1.69 0.39
N VAL A 18 -9.43 -1.51 -0.94
CA VAL A 18 -8.41 -0.75 -1.65
C VAL A 18 -8.32 0.69 -1.17
N LYS A 19 -9.47 1.34 -0.99
CA LYS A 19 -9.51 2.75 -0.60
C LYS A 19 -8.99 2.95 0.82
N ALA A 20 -9.39 2.09 1.76
CA ALA A 20 -8.89 2.13 3.13
C ALA A 20 -7.37 1.94 3.18
N ILE A 21 -6.84 0.97 2.42
CA ILE A 21 -5.41 0.74 2.29
C ILE A 21 -4.70 1.97 1.72
N ALA A 22 -5.22 2.56 0.64
CA ALA A 22 -4.60 3.71 0.01
C ALA A 22 -4.56 4.94 0.93
N GLU A 23 -5.62 5.17 1.72
CA GLU A 23 -5.67 6.24 2.72
C GLU A 23 -4.65 5.99 3.84
N SER A 24 -4.64 4.80 4.45
CA SER A 24 -3.69 4.47 5.53
C SER A 24 -2.23 4.49 5.07
N VAL A 25 -1.94 4.01 3.86
CA VAL A 25 -0.59 4.09 3.28
C VAL A 25 -0.24 5.51 2.89
N GLY A 26 -1.19 6.31 2.43
CA GLY A 26 -1.01 7.73 2.13
C GLY A 26 -0.61 8.56 3.35
N GLU A 27 -1.02 8.16 4.55
CA GLU A 27 -0.62 8.78 5.81
C GLU A 27 0.82 8.41 6.26
N VAL A 28 1.45 7.41 5.63
CA VAL A 28 2.81 7.01 6.00
C VAL A 28 3.81 8.11 5.61
N PRO A 29 4.64 8.59 6.55
CA PRO A 29 5.62 9.62 6.25
C PRO A 29 6.61 9.17 5.19
N GLY A 30 6.80 10.00 4.17
CA GLY A 30 7.62 9.69 3.00
C GLY A 30 6.82 9.14 1.82
N VAL A 31 5.52 8.87 1.97
CA VAL A 31 4.65 8.56 0.83
C VAL A 31 4.28 9.84 0.09
N GLY A 32 4.57 9.88 -1.20
CA GLY A 32 4.18 10.98 -2.08
C GLY A 32 2.95 10.64 -2.92
N SER A 33 2.81 9.38 -3.33
CA SER A 33 1.64 8.91 -4.07
C SER A 33 1.42 7.42 -3.85
N VAL A 34 0.15 7.00 -3.83
CA VAL A 34 -0.24 5.59 -3.76
C VAL A 34 -1.15 5.29 -4.94
N ALA A 35 -0.83 4.22 -5.66
CA ALA A 35 -1.65 3.63 -6.69
C ALA A 35 -1.93 2.17 -6.29
N VAL A 36 -3.20 1.80 -6.21
CA VAL A 36 -3.58 0.42 -5.88
C VAL A 36 -4.23 -0.21 -7.09
N ASP A 37 -3.70 -1.37 -7.46
CA ASP A 37 -4.10 -2.12 -8.63
C ASP A 37 -4.76 -3.43 -8.16
N PHE A 38 -6.10 -3.44 -8.09
CA PHE A 38 -6.83 -4.62 -7.62
C PHE A 38 -6.83 -5.77 -8.65
N THR A 39 -6.62 -5.44 -9.94
CA THR A 39 -6.55 -6.42 -11.02
C THR A 39 -5.22 -7.17 -10.95
N ALA A 40 -4.12 -6.45 -10.76
CA ALA A 40 -2.80 -7.04 -10.52
C ALA A 40 -2.57 -7.50 -9.07
N LYS A 41 -3.46 -7.12 -8.14
CA LYS A 41 -3.33 -7.33 -6.68
C LYS A 41 -2.05 -6.72 -6.11
N THR A 42 -1.69 -5.54 -6.59
CA THR A 42 -0.46 -4.83 -6.23
C THR A 42 -0.75 -3.42 -5.74
N VAL A 43 0.00 -2.96 -4.74
CA VAL A 43 0.02 -1.59 -4.23
C VAL A 43 1.35 -0.97 -4.62
N LEU A 44 1.28 0.06 -5.44
CA LEU A 44 2.40 0.88 -5.86
C LEU A 44 2.46 2.14 -4.97
N VAL A 45 3.55 2.30 -4.25
CA VAL A 45 3.83 3.46 -3.41
C VAL A 45 5.00 4.22 -4.01
N THR A 46 4.83 5.50 -4.28
CA THR A 46 5.88 6.38 -4.79
C THR A 46 6.29 7.36 -3.71
N GLY A 47 7.58 7.43 -3.40
CA GLY A 47 8.13 8.31 -2.39
C GLY A 47 9.45 7.84 -1.81
N THR A 48 9.68 8.19 -0.55
CA THR A 48 10.82 7.75 0.28
C THR A 48 10.36 6.91 1.47
N ALA A 49 9.11 6.44 1.44
CA ALA A 49 8.55 5.61 2.50
C ALA A 49 9.22 4.24 2.57
N ASP A 50 9.38 3.76 3.79
CA ASP A 50 9.98 2.46 4.04
C ASP A 50 8.97 1.33 3.78
N PRO A 51 9.34 0.27 3.04
CA PRO A 51 8.46 -0.87 2.82
C PRO A 51 7.94 -1.52 4.09
N ALA A 52 8.73 -1.55 5.16
CA ALA A 52 8.27 -2.09 6.43
C ALA A 52 7.18 -1.20 7.05
N ALA A 53 7.37 0.13 7.01
CA ALA A 53 6.38 1.09 7.51
C ALA A 53 5.06 1.00 6.73
N VAL A 54 5.14 0.89 5.40
CA VAL A 54 3.96 0.69 4.55
C VAL A 54 3.25 -0.61 4.90
N ARG A 55 3.97 -1.73 5.06
CA ARG A 55 3.39 -3.02 5.45
C ARG A 55 2.69 -2.95 6.80
N THR A 56 3.29 -2.27 7.78
CA THR A 56 2.68 -2.05 9.09
C THR A 56 1.40 -1.24 8.99
N ALA A 57 1.38 -0.14 8.23
CA ALA A 57 0.17 0.64 8.03
C ALA A 57 -0.97 -0.18 7.38
N ILE A 58 -0.63 -1.08 6.46
CA ILE A 58 -1.60 -1.99 5.83
C ILE A 58 -2.11 -3.03 6.82
N ALA A 59 -1.24 -3.58 7.67
CA ALA A 59 -1.62 -4.53 8.73
C ALA A 59 -2.51 -3.87 9.80
N GLU A 60 -2.22 -2.63 10.19
CA GLU A 60 -3.05 -1.82 11.11
C GLU A 60 -4.43 -1.51 10.51
N ALA A 61 -4.50 -1.35 9.17
CA ALA A 61 -5.76 -1.23 8.46
C ALA A 61 -6.54 -2.56 8.36
N GLY A 62 -5.97 -3.68 8.84
CA GLY A 62 -6.58 -5.00 8.86
C GLY A 62 -6.33 -5.85 7.61
N TYR A 63 -5.29 -5.54 6.84
CA TYR A 63 -4.98 -6.24 5.59
C TYR A 63 -3.58 -6.87 5.61
N GLU A 64 -3.48 -8.08 5.06
CA GLU A 64 -2.21 -8.80 4.97
C GLU A 64 -1.53 -8.51 3.63
N VAL A 65 -0.30 -7.97 3.69
CA VAL A 65 0.57 -7.76 2.53
C VAL A 65 1.39 -9.02 2.32
N ALA A 66 1.25 -9.68 1.18
CA ALA A 66 2.14 -10.77 0.82
C ALA A 66 3.29 -10.21 -0.01
N GLY A 67 4.50 -10.27 0.51
CA GLY A 67 5.68 -9.90 -0.26
C GLY A 67 6.93 -10.47 0.36
#